data_AF-A0AAU4RBF6-F1
#
_entry.id   AF-A0AAU4RBF6-F1
#
_cell.length_a   1.000
_cell.length_b   1.000
_cell.length_c   1.000
_cell.angle_alpha   90.00
_cell.angle_beta   90.00
_cell.angle_gamma   90.00
#
_symmetry.space_group_name_H-M   'P 1'
#
loop_
_entity.id
_entity.type
_entity.pdbx_description
1 polymer ?
#
loop_
_entity_poly.entity_id
_entity_poly.type
_entity_poly.pdbx_seq_one_letter_code
_entity_poly.pdbx_strand_id
1 'polypeptide(L)'
;MSAPSAGRPPEEPASDGPRHRRSRAARPVGRMAALLRLLGSRGRAPRQRTVPRHDFSPDLDGCRQELARWQRHADSFERELTRVSFERAHLLAWLAALHPSSAVVTPAVGVGPDGTHLLRLVAGGRQLSWRLPPRDLPLFRHVPYTERTTGHLRRDGPTALEQAAHIRTHTRLLAFEGSLFAAPAEMRPQARSTEH
;
A
#
# COMPACT_ATOMS: atom_id res chain seq x y z
N MET A 1 42.94 14.75 12.33
CA MET A 1 41.96 14.53 11.24
C MET A 1 41.21 13.25 11.57
N SER A 2 40.01 13.39 12.11
CA SER A 2 39.23 12.27 12.68
C SER A 2 38.23 11.76 11.64
N ALA A 3 38.19 10.43 11.48
CA ALA A 3 37.31 9.72 10.55
C ALA A 3 35.83 9.78 10.97
N PRO A 4 34.88 9.72 10.04
CA PRO A 4 33.45 9.66 10.36
C PRO A 4 33.02 8.24 10.76
N SER A 5 32.26 8.18 11.85
CA SER A 5 31.64 7.00 12.43
C SER A 5 30.51 6.48 11.52
N ALA A 6 30.57 5.20 11.16
CA ALA A 6 29.51 4.51 10.42
C ALA A 6 28.33 4.19 11.35
N GLY A 7 27.17 4.77 11.05
CA GLY A 7 25.91 4.51 11.73
C GLY A 7 25.43 3.06 11.50
N ARG A 8 25.10 2.39 12.61
CA ARG A 8 24.56 1.03 12.67
C ARG A 8 23.12 1.00 12.16
N PRO A 9 22.71 0.05 11.29
CA PRO A 9 21.32 -0.07 10.85
C PRO A 9 20.43 -0.70 11.94
N PRO A 10 19.11 -0.44 11.90
CA PRO A 10 18.14 -0.93 12.90
C PRO A 10 17.86 -2.43 12.72
N GLU A 11 17.80 -3.15 13.84
CA GLU A 11 17.42 -4.57 13.90
C GLU A 11 15.91 -4.74 13.62
N GLU A 12 15.60 -5.61 12.64
CA GLU A 12 14.25 -6.10 12.39
C GLU A 12 13.85 -7.14 13.46
N PRO A 13 12.62 -7.09 14.02
CA PRO A 13 12.16 -8.17 14.89
C PRO A 13 11.83 -9.43 14.07
N ALA A 14 12.42 -10.54 14.51
CA ALA A 14 12.27 -11.87 13.95
C ALA A 14 10.79 -12.29 13.83
N SER A 15 10.42 -12.69 12.61
CA SER A 15 9.15 -13.30 12.25
C SER A 15 9.00 -14.68 12.89
N ASP A 16 8.11 -14.79 13.86
CA ASP A 16 7.82 -16.04 14.57
C ASP A 16 6.59 -16.75 13.96
N GLY A 17 6.79 -18.01 13.55
CA GLY A 17 5.76 -18.95 13.11
C GLY A 17 6.40 -20.29 12.69
N PRO A 18 5.67 -21.43 12.67
CA PRO A 18 4.23 -21.60 12.80
C PRO A 18 3.78 -22.55 13.93
N ARG A 19 2.50 -22.38 14.32
CA ARG A 19 1.78 -23.21 15.29
C ARG A 19 1.47 -24.61 14.73
N HIS A 20 2.00 -25.64 15.39
CA HIS A 20 1.55 -27.02 15.17
C HIS A 20 0.20 -27.28 15.84
N ARG A 21 -0.79 -27.49 14.99
CA ARG A 21 -2.13 -28.01 15.28
C ARG A 21 -2.04 -29.53 15.43
N ARG A 22 -2.29 -30.08 16.63
CA ARG A 22 -2.71 -31.48 16.79
C ARG A 22 -3.79 -31.62 17.85
N SER A 23 -4.97 -31.93 17.35
CA SER A 23 -6.15 -32.41 18.08
C SER A 23 -6.01 -33.90 18.41
N ARG A 24 -6.43 -34.32 19.62
CA ARG A 24 -7.02 -35.62 19.97
C ARG A 24 -7.71 -35.41 21.34
N ALA A 25 -9.05 -35.39 21.44
CA ALA A 25 -9.95 -36.54 21.66
C ALA A 25 -9.51 -37.42 22.85
N ALA A 26 -10.32 -37.82 23.84
CA ALA A 26 -11.72 -37.62 24.23
C ALA A 26 -11.86 -38.06 25.72
N ARG A 27 -12.92 -37.54 26.39
CA ARG A 27 -13.74 -37.98 27.57
C ARG A 27 -13.51 -39.39 28.21
N PRO A 28 -14.10 -39.77 29.40
CA PRO A 28 -15.12 -39.11 30.25
C PRO A 28 -14.99 -39.26 31.82
N VAL A 29 -15.85 -38.52 32.54
CA VAL A 29 -16.67 -38.83 33.74
C VAL A 29 -16.10 -39.68 34.89
N GLY A 30 -16.03 -39.07 36.09
CA GLY A 30 -16.04 -39.74 37.40
C GLY A 30 -16.83 -38.93 38.42
N ARG A 31 -17.90 -39.52 38.97
CA ARG A 31 -18.84 -38.97 39.95
C ARG A 31 -18.30 -39.03 41.40
N MET A 32 -18.73 -38.06 42.20
CA MET A 32 -19.09 -38.15 43.64
C MET A 32 -18.08 -38.65 44.69
N ALA A 33 -17.82 -37.79 45.70
CA ALA A 33 -17.59 -38.03 47.15
C ALA A 33 -16.60 -36.95 47.65
N ALA A 34 -16.74 -36.26 48.77
CA ALA A 34 -17.53 -36.48 49.97
C ALA A 34 -17.80 -35.13 50.68
N LEU A 35 -18.80 -35.19 51.55
CA LEU A 35 -19.35 -34.16 52.41
C LEU A 35 -18.39 -33.65 53.51
N LEU A 36 -18.67 -32.40 53.92
CA LEU A 36 -18.66 -31.86 55.29
C LEU A 36 -17.40 -32.05 56.15
N ARG A 37 -16.68 -30.94 56.36
CA ARG A 37 -16.19 -30.57 57.70
C ARG A 37 -16.66 -29.15 58.03
N LEU A 38 -17.73 -29.10 58.82
CA LEU A 38 -18.18 -27.91 59.53
C LEU A 38 -17.41 -27.78 60.86
N LEU A 39 -17.23 -26.52 61.28
CA LEU A 39 -16.88 -26.00 62.61
C LEU A 39 -15.42 -26.04 63.07
N GLY A 40 -14.81 -24.84 63.15
CA GLY A 40 -13.74 -24.59 64.13
C GLY A 40 -12.73 -23.50 63.77
N SER A 41 -13.10 -22.22 63.86
CA SER A 41 -12.25 -21.15 64.45
C SER A 41 -12.90 -19.78 64.28
N ARG A 42 -13.78 -19.48 65.24
CA ARG A 42 -14.17 -18.14 65.63
C ARG A 42 -12.94 -17.48 66.26
N GLY A 43 -12.52 -16.32 65.75
CA GLY A 43 -11.48 -15.51 66.40
C GLY A 43 -10.29 -15.15 65.53
N ARG A 44 -10.51 -14.42 64.43
CA ARG A 44 -9.47 -13.55 63.88
C ARG A 44 -10.15 -12.33 63.30
N ALA A 45 -9.85 -11.17 63.87
CA ALA A 45 -10.26 -9.88 63.32
C ALA A 45 -10.03 -9.87 61.81
N PRO A 46 -10.92 -9.28 61.00
CA PRO A 46 -10.61 -9.06 59.61
C PRO A 46 -9.41 -8.11 59.60
N ARG A 47 -8.20 -8.66 59.47
CA ARG A 47 -7.10 -7.94 58.84
C ARG A 47 -7.74 -7.47 57.55
N GLN A 48 -7.98 -6.17 57.46
CA GLN A 48 -8.31 -5.51 56.21
C GLN A 48 -7.20 -5.95 55.27
N ARG A 49 -7.49 -6.99 54.50
CA ARG A 49 -6.71 -7.38 53.36
C ARG A 49 -7.00 -6.21 52.46
N THR A 50 -6.11 -5.23 52.48
CA THR A 50 -5.98 -4.26 51.43
C THR A 50 -5.85 -5.09 50.17
N VAL A 51 -7.00 -5.37 49.55
CA VAL A 51 -7.05 -5.80 48.17
C VAL A 51 -6.24 -4.72 47.50
N PRO A 52 -5.08 -5.04 46.87
CA PRO A 52 -4.38 -4.04 46.12
C PRO A 52 -5.43 -3.52 45.14
N ARG A 53 -5.85 -2.27 45.34
CA ARG A 53 -6.63 -1.58 44.34
C ARG A 53 -5.68 -1.57 43.16
N HIS A 54 -5.89 -2.48 42.22
CA HIS A 54 -5.24 -2.40 40.94
C HIS A 54 -5.71 -1.06 40.42
N ASP A 55 -4.82 -0.08 40.49
CA ASP A 55 -5.02 1.19 39.86
C ASP A 55 -5.19 0.84 38.38
N PHE A 56 -6.43 0.78 37.91
CA PHE A 56 -6.77 0.61 36.50
C PHE A 56 -6.48 1.91 35.72
N SER A 57 -6.22 3.01 36.43
CA SER A 57 -5.84 4.30 35.85
C SER A 57 -4.55 4.25 35.01
N PRO A 58 -3.42 3.67 35.48
CA PRO A 58 -2.21 3.54 34.66
C PRO A 58 -2.41 2.69 33.40
N ASP A 59 -3.35 1.73 33.41
CA ASP A 59 -3.69 0.92 32.23
C ASP A 59 -4.50 1.75 31.20
N LEU A 60 -5.46 2.55 31.65
CA LEU A 60 -6.23 3.45 30.78
C LEU A 60 -5.37 4.54 30.15
N ASP A 61 -4.43 5.11 30.88
CA ASP A 61 -3.51 6.11 30.34
C ASP A 61 -2.54 5.48 29.34
N GLY A 62 -2.14 4.22 29.55
CA GLY A 62 -1.44 3.41 28.55
C GLY A 62 -2.25 3.24 27.27
N CYS A 63 -3.51 2.78 27.37
CA CYS A 63 -4.39 2.63 26.22
C CYS A 63 -4.61 3.94 25.44
N ARG A 64 -4.74 5.07 26.14
CA ARG A 64 -4.87 6.40 25.50
C ARG A 64 -3.61 6.81 24.75
N GLN A 65 -2.44 6.56 25.34
CA GLN A 65 -1.15 6.85 24.69
C GLN A 65 -0.97 6.00 23.43
N GLU A 66 -1.33 4.72 23.49
CA GLU A 66 -1.31 3.82 22.34
C GLU A 66 -2.28 4.25 21.24
N LEU A 67 -3.52 4.60 21.60
CA LEU A 67 -4.50 5.12 20.64
C LEU A 67 -3.99 6.39 19.95
N ALA A 68 -3.45 7.34 20.72
CA ALA A 68 -2.90 8.57 20.17
C ALA A 68 -1.69 8.30 19.24
N ARG A 69 -0.88 7.29 19.55
CA ARG A 69 0.22 6.85 18.68
C ARG A 69 -0.32 6.27 17.37
N TRP A 70 -1.29 5.37 17.42
CA TRP A 70 -1.90 4.78 16.23
C TRP A 70 -2.61 5.82 15.37
N GLN A 71 -3.30 6.78 15.98
CA GLN A 71 -3.92 7.90 15.27
C GLN A 71 -2.89 8.71 14.50
N ARG A 72 -1.79 9.11 15.15
CA ARG A 72 -0.70 9.83 14.46
C ARG A 72 -0.10 9.04 13.30
N HIS A 73 0.03 7.73 13.45
CA HIS A 73 0.48 6.86 12.35
C HIS A 73 -0.54 6.84 11.20
N ALA A 74 -1.83 6.65 11.49
CA ALA A 74 -2.89 6.67 10.49
C ALA A 74 -2.93 8.01 9.72
N ASP A 75 -2.91 9.13 10.43
CA ASP A 75 -2.89 10.48 9.83
C ASP A 75 -1.64 10.68 8.96
N SER A 76 -0.49 10.15 9.37
CA SER A 76 0.74 10.20 8.57
C SER A 76 0.61 9.38 7.30
N PHE A 77 0.04 8.16 7.38
CA PHE A 77 -0.18 7.32 6.20
C PHE A 77 -1.19 7.95 5.23
N GLU A 78 -2.25 8.59 5.72
CA GLU A 78 -3.22 9.29 4.88
C GLU A 78 -2.62 10.47 4.12
N ARG A 79 -1.74 11.25 4.77
CA ARG A 79 -0.98 12.33 4.13
C ARG A 79 -0.09 11.81 3.00
N GLU A 80 0.67 10.73 3.26
CA GLU A 80 1.53 10.13 2.25
C GLU A 80 0.73 9.52 1.09
N LEU A 81 -0.38 8.82 1.37
CA LEU A 81 -1.27 8.29 0.33
C LEU A 81 -1.87 9.40 -0.53
N THR A 82 -2.24 10.53 0.08
CA THR A 82 -2.75 11.70 -0.64
C THR A 82 -1.69 12.28 -1.56
N ARG A 83 -0.45 12.44 -1.07
CA ARG A 83 0.69 12.92 -1.85
C ARG A 83 1.01 12.00 -3.02
N VAL A 84 1.16 10.70 -2.78
CA VAL A 84 1.45 9.71 -3.82
C VAL A 84 0.34 9.66 -4.87
N SER A 85 -0.93 9.77 -4.43
CA SER A 85 -2.07 9.83 -5.35
C SER A 85 -2.02 11.06 -6.25
N PHE A 86 -1.66 12.22 -5.71
CA PHE A 86 -1.50 13.47 -6.45
C PHE A 86 -0.36 13.38 -7.48
N GLU A 87 0.81 12.90 -7.08
CA GLU A 87 1.96 12.71 -7.97
C GLU A 87 1.63 11.73 -9.10
N ARG A 88 0.98 10.61 -8.77
CA ARG A 88 0.51 9.62 -9.75
C ARG A 88 -0.48 10.24 -10.75
N ALA A 89 -1.41 11.08 -10.30
CA ALA A 89 -2.38 11.73 -11.18
C ALA A 89 -1.70 12.63 -12.22
N HIS A 90 -0.69 13.40 -11.80
CA HIS A 90 0.10 14.26 -12.70
C HIS A 90 0.90 13.44 -13.72
N LEU A 91 1.54 12.35 -13.28
CA LEU A 91 2.27 11.46 -14.19
C LEU A 91 1.35 10.82 -15.23
N LEU A 92 0.14 10.42 -14.83
CA LEU A 92 -0.85 9.89 -15.76
C LEU A 92 -1.36 10.96 -16.74
N ALA A 93 -1.56 12.20 -16.29
CA ALA A 93 -1.95 13.30 -17.16
C ALA A 93 -0.86 13.62 -18.20
N TRP A 94 0.41 13.63 -17.76
CA TRP A 94 1.57 13.78 -18.64
C TRP A 94 1.67 12.64 -19.65
N LEU A 95 1.53 11.39 -19.20
CA LEU A 95 1.56 10.23 -20.09
C LEU A 95 0.40 10.25 -21.09
N ALA A 96 -0.79 10.68 -20.69
CA ALA A 96 -1.90 10.88 -21.62
C ALA A 96 -1.60 11.95 -22.67
N ALA A 97 -0.90 13.03 -22.30
CA ALA A 97 -0.48 14.07 -23.24
C ALA A 97 0.54 13.56 -24.28
N LEU A 98 1.38 12.58 -23.91
CA LEU A 98 2.32 11.92 -24.83
C LEU A 98 1.64 10.92 -25.78
N HIS A 99 0.39 10.52 -25.50
CA HIS A 99 -0.37 9.56 -26.30
C HIS A 99 -1.72 10.14 -26.79
N PRO A 100 -1.72 11.27 -27.53
CA PRO A 100 -2.95 11.97 -27.90
C PRO A 100 -3.87 11.15 -28.80
N SER A 101 -3.33 10.18 -29.54
CA SER A 101 -4.09 9.32 -30.44
C SER A 101 -4.78 8.13 -29.74
N SER A 102 -4.38 7.78 -28.52
CA SER A 102 -4.91 6.58 -27.83
C SER A 102 -5.49 6.86 -26.44
N ALA A 103 -5.18 8.01 -25.84
CA ALA A 103 -5.70 8.38 -24.53
C ALA A 103 -7.16 8.82 -24.60
N VAL A 104 -7.99 8.24 -23.74
CA VAL A 104 -9.44 8.53 -23.64
C VAL A 104 -9.88 8.46 -22.17
N VAL A 105 -10.75 9.37 -21.75
CA VAL A 105 -11.43 9.31 -20.44
C VAL A 105 -12.86 8.79 -20.63
N THR A 106 -13.26 7.86 -19.77
CA THR A 106 -14.60 7.24 -19.76
C THR A 106 -15.15 7.17 -18.32
N PRO A 107 -16.46 7.24 -18.10
CA PRO A 107 -17.04 6.97 -16.78
C PRO A 107 -16.83 5.50 -16.38
N ALA A 108 -16.53 5.21 -15.10
CA ALA A 108 -16.43 3.83 -14.63
C ALA A 108 -17.82 3.18 -14.50
N VAL A 109 -17.86 1.85 -14.63
CA VAL A 109 -19.11 1.08 -14.57
C VAL A 109 -19.68 1.08 -13.15
N GLY A 110 -20.98 1.38 -13.02
CA GLY A 110 -21.73 1.16 -11.78
C GLY A 110 -21.57 2.24 -10.72
N VAL A 111 -21.02 3.40 -11.09
CA VAL A 111 -20.94 4.60 -10.24
C VAL A 111 -21.66 5.71 -11.00
N GLY A 112 -22.47 6.52 -10.31
CA GLY A 112 -23.29 7.59 -10.92
C GLY A 112 -22.48 8.67 -11.67
N PRO A 113 -23.10 9.77 -12.12
CA PRO A 113 -22.43 10.82 -12.90
C PRO A 113 -21.23 11.47 -12.17
N ASP A 114 -21.25 11.50 -10.83
CA ASP A 114 -20.13 11.95 -9.99
C ASP A 114 -19.13 10.83 -9.65
N GLY A 115 -19.18 9.75 -10.42
CA GLY A 115 -18.48 8.51 -10.15
C GLY A 115 -16.99 8.56 -10.45
N THR A 116 -16.30 7.49 -10.07
CA THR A 116 -14.92 7.27 -10.51
C THR A 116 -14.88 7.19 -12.03
N HIS A 117 -13.88 7.79 -12.64
CA HIS A 117 -13.64 7.74 -14.07
C HIS A 117 -12.48 6.80 -14.39
N LEU A 118 -12.29 6.47 -15.67
CA LEU A 118 -11.23 5.63 -16.18
C LEU A 118 -10.47 6.37 -17.27
N LEU A 119 -9.18 6.58 -17.05
CA LEU A 119 -8.24 6.84 -18.14
C LEU A 119 -7.94 5.52 -18.83
N ARG A 120 -8.09 5.48 -20.15
CA ARG A 120 -7.69 4.36 -21.01
C ARG A 120 -6.65 4.88 -21.99
N LEU A 121 -5.60 4.11 -22.21
CA LEU A 121 -4.62 4.37 -23.26
C LEU A 121 -4.04 3.07 -23.78
N VAL A 122 -3.46 3.11 -24.97
CA VAL A 122 -2.78 1.97 -25.57
C VAL A 122 -1.28 2.23 -25.58
N ALA A 123 -0.51 1.34 -24.96
CA ALA A 123 0.95 1.37 -24.94
C ALA A 123 1.52 -0.04 -25.10
N GLY A 124 2.53 -0.21 -25.95
CA GLY A 124 3.08 -1.52 -26.30
C GLY A 124 2.02 -2.49 -26.83
N GLY A 125 1.08 -1.99 -27.64
CA GLY A 125 -0.01 -2.79 -28.23
C GLY A 125 -1.10 -3.25 -27.27
N ARG A 126 -1.02 -2.92 -25.97
CA ARG A 126 -2.02 -3.31 -24.97
C ARG A 126 -2.74 -2.10 -24.39
N GLN A 127 -4.04 -2.24 -24.18
CA GLN A 127 -4.83 -1.23 -23.49
C GLN A 127 -4.54 -1.29 -21.98
N LEU A 128 -4.22 -0.15 -21.42
CA LEU A 128 -4.01 0.08 -20.00
C LEU A 128 -5.13 0.97 -19.48
N SER A 129 -5.51 0.78 -18.21
CA SER A 129 -6.57 1.55 -17.57
C SER A 129 -6.23 1.92 -16.13
N TRP A 130 -6.60 3.13 -15.72
CA TRP A 130 -6.45 3.61 -14.36
C TRP A 130 -7.72 4.31 -13.90
N ARG A 131 -8.11 4.04 -12.66
CA ARG A 131 -9.18 4.79 -11.99
C ARG A 131 -8.72 6.21 -11.67
N LEU A 132 -9.60 7.16 -11.96
CA LEU A 132 -9.44 8.58 -11.72
C LEU A 132 -10.57 9.06 -10.80
N PRO A 133 -10.27 9.59 -9.61
CA PRO A 133 -11.29 10.25 -8.81
C PRO A 133 -11.72 11.57 -9.49
N PRO A 134 -12.96 12.04 -9.27
CA PRO A 134 -13.48 13.26 -9.91
C PRO A 134 -12.59 14.49 -9.74
N ARG A 135 -11.97 14.65 -8.57
CA ARG A 135 -11.04 15.77 -8.26
C ARG A 135 -9.83 15.87 -9.20
N ASP A 136 -9.42 14.77 -9.82
CA ASP A 136 -8.23 14.73 -10.68
C ASP A 136 -8.60 14.97 -12.16
N LEU A 137 -9.88 14.93 -12.54
CA LEU A 137 -10.35 15.13 -13.92
C LEU A 137 -9.88 16.43 -14.58
N PRO A 138 -9.79 17.58 -13.89
CA PRO A 138 -9.31 18.81 -14.50
C PRO A 138 -7.89 18.69 -15.10
N LEU A 139 -7.05 17.78 -14.60
CA LEU A 139 -5.71 17.51 -15.14
C LEU A 139 -5.76 16.86 -16.54
N PHE A 140 -6.88 16.27 -16.92
CA PHE A 140 -7.06 15.53 -18.17
C PHE A 140 -7.90 16.29 -19.20
N ARG A 141 -8.04 17.62 -19.06
CA ARG A 141 -8.83 18.46 -19.98
C ARG A 141 -8.43 18.36 -21.45
N HIS A 142 -7.19 17.95 -21.73
CA HIS A 142 -6.65 17.73 -23.08
C HIS A 142 -6.98 16.36 -23.66
N VAL A 143 -7.52 15.45 -22.85
CA VAL A 143 -7.84 14.09 -23.26
C VAL A 143 -9.32 14.02 -23.66
N PRO A 144 -9.67 13.47 -24.84
CA PRO A 144 -11.05 13.29 -25.24
C PRO A 144 -11.87 12.55 -24.18
N TYR A 145 -13.00 13.13 -23.81
CA TYR A 145 -14.01 12.48 -23.00
C TYR A 145 -14.97 11.73 -23.92
N THR A 146 -15.18 10.44 -23.65
CA THR A 146 -16.17 9.65 -24.39
C THR A 146 -17.22 9.14 -23.41
N GLU A 147 -18.48 9.46 -23.71
CA GLU A 147 -19.59 8.80 -23.05
C GLU A 147 -19.57 7.32 -23.41
N ARG A 148 -20.06 6.50 -22.49
CA ARG A 148 -20.02 5.06 -22.67
C ARG A 148 -20.96 4.66 -23.81
N THR A 149 -20.40 4.31 -24.96
CA THR A 149 -21.15 3.61 -25.99
C THR A 149 -21.67 2.32 -25.39
N THR A 150 -22.99 2.15 -25.36
CA THR A 150 -23.72 0.97 -24.86
C THR A 150 -23.42 -0.31 -25.65
N GLY A 151 -22.52 -0.28 -26.63
CA GLY A 151 -22.08 -1.41 -27.44
C GLY A 151 -20.89 -2.15 -26.81
N HIS A 152 -21.18 -3.38 -26.36
CA HIS A 152 -20.24 -4.42 -25.94
C HIS A 152 -19.41 -4.15 -24.69
N LEU A 153 -19.90 -4.75 -23.59
CA LEU A 153 -19.18 -5.07 -22.37
C LEU A 153 -17.80 -5.72 -22.65
N ARG A 154 -16.76 -4.92 -22.91
CA ARG A 154 -15.38 -5.31 -22.59
C ARG A 154 -15.23 -5.16 -21.08
N ARG A 155 -15.83 -6.12 -20.37
CA ARG A 155 -16.18 -6.04 -18.95
C ARG A 155 -14.96 -6.00 -18.04
N ASP A 156 -13.82 -6.53 -18.45
CA ASP A 156 -12.63 -6.54 -17.61
C ASP A 156 -11.42 -6.11 -18.46
N GLY A 157 -10.91 -4.91 -18.17
CA GLY A 157 -9.54 -4.56 -18.55
C GLY A 157 -8.54 -5.45 -17.82
N PRO A 158 -7.27 -5.47 -18.24
CA PRO A 158 -6.25 -6.22 -17.53
C PRO A 158 -6.25 -5.86 -16.04
N THR A 159 -6.07 -6.86 -15.18
CA THR A 159 -5.93 -6.63 -13.73
C THR A 159 -4.76 -5.66 -13.48
N ALA A 160 -4.78 -4.95 -12.34
CA ALA A 160 -3.69 -4.03 -12.00
C ALA A 160 -2.31 -4.73 -12.01
N LEU A 161 -2.27 -6.00 -11.61
CA LEU A 161 -1.08 -6.83 -11.62
C LEU A 161 -0.61 -7.16 -13.04
N GLU A 162 -1.51 -7.58 -13.93
CA GLU A 162 -1.20 -7.85 -15.34
C GLU A 162 -0.73 -6.59 -16.06
N GLN A 163 -1.38 -5.45 -15.79
CA GLN A 163 -0.98 -4.16 -16.32
C GLN A 163 0.44 -3.78 -15.85
N ALA A 164 0.74 -3.96 -14.57
CA ALA A 164 2.08 -3.71 -14.04
C ALA A 164 3.14 -4.66 -14.63
N ALA A 165 2.80 -5.93 -14.85
CA ALA A 165 3.68 -6.87 -15.54
C ALA A 165 3.94 -6.44 -16.98
N HIS A 166 2.89 -6.05 -17.72
CA HIS A 166 3.00 -5.54 -19.09
C HIS A 166 3.89 -4.29 -19.17
N ILE A 167 3.64 -3.30 -18.31
CA ILE A 167 4.44 -2.07 -18.26
C ILE A 167 5.91 -2.41 -18.03
N ARG A 168 6.22 -3.25 -17.03
CA ARG A 168 7.61 -3.65 -16.75
C ARG A 168 8.28 -4.33 -17.95
N THR A 169 7.60 -5.27 -18.60
CA THR A 169 8.13 -5.95 -19.79
C THR A 169 8.34 -4.97 -20.93
N HIS A 170 7.37 -4.11 -21.23
CA HIS A 170 7.45 -3.15 -22.32
C HIS A 170 8.55 -2.11 -22.10
N THR A 171 8.66 -1.54 -20.89
CA THR A 171 9.73 -0.59 -20.55
C THR A 171 11.10 -1.25 -20.65
N ARG A 172 11.24 -2.52 -20.25
CA ARG A 172 12.49 -3.26 -20.40
C ARG A 172 12.87 -3.45 -21.88
N LEU A 173 11.91 -3.75 -22.74
CA LEU A 173 12.15 -3.89 -24.19
C LEU A 173 12.59 -2.56 -24.81
N LEU A 174 11.92 -1.44 -24.48
CA LEU A 174 12.29 -0.11 -24.96
C LEU A 174 13.70 0.30 -24.51
N ALA A 175 14.09 -0.05 -23.28
CA ALA A 175 15.44 0.22 -22.78
C ALA A 175 16.51 -0.57 -23.57
N PHE A 176 16.23 -1.83 -23.93
CA PHE A 176 17.13 -2.62 -24.77
C PHE A 176 17.23 -2.06 -26.19
N GLU A 177 16.11 -1.68 -26.79
CA GLU A 177 16.09 -1.03 -28.11
C GLU A 177 16.95 0.25 -28.11
N GLY A 178 16.76 1.11 -27.10
CA GLY A 178 17.59 2.31 -26.94
C GLY A 178 19.08 2.00 -26.84
N SER A 179 19.47 0.89 -26.21
CA SER A 179 20.88 0.48 -26.13
C SER A 179 21.45 -0.09 -27.43
N LEU A 180 20.62 -0.71 -28.26
CA LEU A 180 21.04 -1.30 -29.54
C LEU A 180 21.16 -0.24 -30.64
N PHE A 181 20.32 0.81 -30.59
CA PHE A 181 20.30 1.87 -31.58
C PHE A 181 21.03 3.15 -31.15
N ALA A 182 21.50 3.23 -29.90
CA ALA A 182 22.48 4.22 -29.49
C ALA A 182 23.84 3.87 -30.10
N ALA A 183 24.10 4.33 -31.33
CA ALA A 183 25.45 4.32 -31.88
C ALA A 183 26.41 5.02 -30.88
N PRO A 184 27.63 4.50 -30.65
CA PRO A 184 28.62 5.28 -29.93
C PRO A 184 28.81 6.56 -30.75
N ALA A 185 28.54 7.71 -30.14
CA ALA A 185 28.95 8.98 -30.70
C ALA A 185 30.46 8.93 -30.84
N GLU A 186 30.94 8.51 -32.01
CA GLU A 186 32.35 8.40 -32.32
C GLU A 186 32.99 9.75 -32.05
N MET A 187 33.90 9.69 -31.09
CA MET A 187 34.98 10.60 -30.78
C MET A 187 35.53 11.22 -32.07
N ARG A 188 34.94 12.34 -32.53
CA ARG A 188 35.55 13.15 -33.58
C ARG A 188 36.85 13.72 -33.00
N PRO A 189 38.02 13.36 -33.53
CA PRO A 189 39.25 14.00 -33.11
C PRO A 189 39.14 15.47 -33.49
N GLN A 190 39.28 16.35 -32.52
CA GLN A 190 39.47 17.77 -32.79
C GLN A 190 40.77 17.90 -33.59
N ALA A 191 40.65 18.04 -34.91
CA ALA A 191 41.73 18.50 -35.76
C ALA A 191 42.07 19.91 -35.26
N ARG A 192 43.21 20.01 -34.55
CA ARG A 192 43.82 21.28 -34.17
C ARG A 192 44.11 22.05 -35.47
N SER A 193 43.38 23.14 -35.69
CA SER A 193 43.77 24.14 -36.68
C SER A 193 45.11 24.72 -36.24
N THR A 194 46.16 24.46 -37.02
CA THR A 194 47.41 25.21 -36.99
C THR A 194 47.17 26.54 -37.68
N GLU A 195 47.13 27.62 -36.92
CA GLU A 195 47.14 28.99 -37.44
C GLU A 195 48.56 29.37 -37.88
N HIS A 196 48.63 30.04 -39.03
CA HIS A 196 49.81 30.69 -39.61
C HIS A 196 49.77 32.19 -39.34
#